data_AF-A0A7V4PDU5-F1
#
_entry.id   AF-A0A7V4PDU5-F1
#
_cell.length_a   1.000
_cell.length_b   1.000
_cell.length_c   1.000
_cell.angle_alpha   90.00
_cell.angle_beta   90.00
_cell.angle_gamma   90.00
#
_symmetry.space_group_name_H-M   'P 1'
#
loop_
_entity.id
_entity.type
_entity.pdbx_description
1 polymer ?
#
loop_
_entity_poly.entity_id
_entity_poly.type
_entity_poly.pdbx_seq_one_letter_code
_entity_poly.pdbx_strand_id
1 'polypeptide(L)'
;MLTIRFSRVGKKNYAQYKVVLAEKTSPIKGKTVEILGSYDPHQKKSVLKDERIKYWISKGASCSDTAWNLFLKKGIVSGNKRKVKIPSKKSQEEKSTGAPKTEVSETVTPKVEASETEKPKA
;
A
#
# COMPACT_ATOMS: atom_id res chain seq x y z
N MET A 1 -2.43 -2.48 -13.53
CA MET A 1 -1.26 -1.73 -14.03
C MET A 1 -0.08 -1.91 -13.07
N LEU A 2 1.14 -1.96 -13.60
CA LEU A 2 2.36 -1.94 -12.81
C LEU A 2 2.65 -0.53 -12.32
N THR A 3 2.97 -0.40 -11.04
CA THR A 3 3.25 0.87 -10.39
C THR A 3 4.55 0.78 -9.59
N ILE A 4 5.42 1.77 -9.81
CA ILE A 4 6.59 2.03 -8.96
C ILE A 4 6.12 2.84 -7.75
N ARG A 5 6.18 2.20 -6.58
CA ARG A 5 5.68 2.74 -5.32
C ARG A 5 6.65 2.44 -4.17
N PHE A 6 6.47 3.15 -3.06
CA PHE A 6 7.23 2.89 -1.84
C PHE A 6 6.54 1.83 -0.98
N SER A 7 7.31 0.86 -0.51
CA SER A 7 6.89 -0.07 0.54
C SER A 7 7.60 0.31 1.83
N ARG A 8 6.84 0.56 2.90
CA ARG A 8 7.39 0.93 4.21
C ARG A 8 7.99 -0.30 4.90
N VAL A 9 9.24 -0.14 5.29
CA VAL A 9 10.02 -1.05 6.13
C VAL A 9 10.57 -0.30 7.35
N GLY A 10 11.24 -1.00 8.25
CA GLY A 10 11.82 -0.41 9.46
C GLY A 10 10.93 -0.50 10.69
N LYS A 11 11.30 0.24 11.73
CA LYS A 11 10.71 0.15 13.09
C LYS A 11 9.65 1.24 13.29
N LYS A 12 8.91 1.15 14.41
CA LYS A 12 8.08 2.26 14.89
C LYS A 12 8.97 3.51 15.04
N ASN A 13 8.51 4.67 14.59
CA ASN A 13 9.22 5.95 14.55
C ASN A 13 10.50 6.02 13.69
N TYR A 14 11.00 4.90 13.18
CA TYR A 14 12.13 4.85 12.26
C TYR A 14 11.71 4.21 10.93
N ALA A 15 11.06 5.02 10.08
CA ALA A 15 10.58 4.60 8.77
C ALA A 15 11.74 4.51 7.77
N GLN A 16 11.82 3.39 7.07
CA GLN A 16 12.64 3.21 5.88
C GLN A 16 11.74 2.76 4.74
N TYR A 17 12.16 2.95 3.49
CA TYR A 17 11.33 2.59 2.34
C TYR A 17 12.12 1.78 1.33
N LYS A 18 11.46 0.78 0.75
CA LYS A 18 11.91 0.11 -0.47
C LYS A 18 11.18 0.73 -1.66
N VAL A 19 11.90 0.99 -2.75
CA VAL A 19 11.31 1.35 -4.05
C VAL A 19 11.03 0.05 -4.77
N VAL A 20 9.74 -0.25 -4.96
CA VAL A 20 9.29 -1.54 -5.51
C VAL A 20 8.41 -1.34 -6.73
N LEU A 21 8.53 -2.26 -7.67
CA LEU A 21 7.58 -2.45 -8.76
C LEU A 21 6.57 -3.50 -8.34
N ALA A 22 5.30 -3.13 -8.31
CA ALA A 22 4.21 -4.04 -7.96
C ALA A 22 2.95 -3.68 -8.75
N GLU A 23 1.98 -4.59 -8.77
CA GLU A 23 0.66 -4.24 -9.30
C GLU A 23 -0.05 -3.28 -8.34
N LYS A 24 -0.85 -2.37 -8.92
CA LYS A 24 -1.61 -1.36 -8.16
C LYS A 24 -2.51 -1.97 -7.08
N THR A 25 -3.09 -3.13 -7.34
CA THR A 25 -4.01 -3.86 -6.46
C THR A 25 -3.29 -4.66 -5.37
N SER A 26 -1.99 -4.96 -5.53
CA SER A 26 -1.26 -5.76 -4.55
C SER A 26 -1.13 -5.02 -3.21
N PRO A 27 -1.10 -5.74 -2.07
CA PRO A 27 -0.90 -5.11 -0.76
C PRO A 27 0.51 -4.50 -0.64
N ILE A 28 0.65 -3.48 0.22
CA ILE A 28 1.87 -2.66 0.26
C ILE A 28 3.12 -3.41 0.75
N LYS A 29 2.94 -4.40 1.63
CA LYS A 29 3.98 -5.33 2.10
C LYS A 29 3.89 -6.71 1.43
N GLY A 30 3.14 -6.80 0.33
CA GLY A 30 2.88 -8.07 -0.36
C GLY A 30 3.94 -8.46 -1.38
N LYS A 31 3.54 -9.37 -2.29
CA LYS A 31 4.33 -9.77 -3.43
C LYS A 31 4.64 -8.57 -4.32
N THR A 32 5.90 -8.46 -4.72
CA THR A 32 6.40 -7.44 -5.63
C THR A 32 7.04 -8.12 -6.83
N VAL A 33 7.04 -7.47 -7.98
CA VAL A 33 7.66 -7.99 -9.20
C VAL A 33 9.17 -7.85 -9.11
N GLU A 34 9.63 -6.65 -8.71
CA GLU A 34 11.06 -6.36 -8.58
C GLU A 34 11.31 -5.26 -7.54
N ILE A 35 12.44 -5.37 -6.84
CA ILE A 35 12.95 -4.32 -5.94
C ILE A 35 13.95 -3.47 -6.73
N LEU A 36 13.55 -2.23 -6.99
CA LEU A 36 14.31 -1.24 -7.78
C LEU A 36 15.28 -0.42 -6.93
N GLY A 37 15.10 -0.41 -5.60
CA GLY A 37 16.00 0.30 -4.71
C GLY A 37 15.48 0.48 -3.29
N SER A 38 16.13 1.37 -2.55
CA SER A 38 15.79 1.78 -1.19
C SER A 38 15.91 3.29 -1.01
N TYR A 39 15.16 3.81 -0.05
CA TYR A 39 15.17 5.20 0.34
C TYR A 39 15.10 5.30 1.87
N ASP A 40 16.09 5.98 2.45
CA ASP A 40 16.12 6.34 3.86
C ASP A 40 15.78 7.84 4.00
N PRO A 41 14.62 8.19 4.59
CA PRO A 41 14.22 9.58 4.77
C PRO A 41 15.03 10.31 5.86
N HIS A 42 15.59 9.59 6.84
CA HIS A 42 16.36 10.19 7.94
C HIS A 42 17.73 10.63 7.47
N GLN A 43 18.39 9.76 6.70
CA GLN A 43 19.70 10.08 6.11
C GLN A 43 19.57 10.82 4.77
N LYS A 44 18.36 10.94 4.21
CA LYS A 44 18.08 11.47 2.87
C LYS A 44 18.87 10.75 1.76
N LYS A 45 19.29 9.50 2.01
CA LYS A 45 20.04 8.67 1.08
C LYS A 45 19.10 7.78 0.29
N SER A 46 19.38 7.60 -1.00
CA SER A 46 18.66 6.66 -1.87
C SER A 46 19.65 5.81 -2.64
N VAL A 47 19.38 4.52 -2.69
CA VAL A 47 20.11 3.55 -3.52
C VAL A 47 19.13 3.06 -4.57
N LEU A 48 19.37 3.37 -5.83
CA LEU A 48 18.44 3.15 -6.94
C LEU A 48 19.17 2.40 -8.06
N LYS A 49 18.45 1.50 -8.74
CA LYS A 49 18.93 0.81 -9.94
C LYS A 49 18.46 1.57 -11.18
N ASP A 50 19.26 2.52 -11.63
CA ASP A 50 18.87 3.52 -12.63
C ASP A 50 18.43 2.89 -13.97
N GLU A 51 19.16 1.87 -14.43
CA GLU A 51 18.87 1.14 -15.67
C GLU A 51 17.50 0.47 -15.63
N ARG A 52 17.19 -0.22 -14.54
CA ARG A 52 15.93 -0.94 -14.35
C ARG A 52 14.76 0.03 -14.24
N ILE A 53 14.94 1.14 -13.55
CA ILE A 53 13.91 2.18 -13.42
C ILE A 53 13.56 2.75 -14.80
N LYS A 54 14.57 3.12 -15.61
CA LYS A 54 14.37 3.61 -16.98
C LYS A 54 13.66 2.59 -17.86
N TYR A 55 14.08 1.32 -17.79
CA TYR A 55 13.44 0.22 -18.52
C TYR A 55 11.94 0.11 -18.21
N TRP A 56 11.57 0.10 -16.94
CA TRP A 56 10.16 -0.05 -16.55
C TRP A 56 9.31 1.17 -16.90
N ILE A 57 9.87 2.38 -16.78
CA ILE A 57 9.20 3.60 -17.24
C ILE A 57 8.96 3.54 -18.75
N SER A 58 9.95 3.10 -19.53
CA SER A 58 9.80 2.91 -20.98
C SER A 58 8.74 1.85 -21.34
N LYS A 59 8.52 0.85 -20.47
CA LYS A 59 7.46 -0.16 -20.62
C LYS A 59 6.07 0.33 -20.17
N GLY A 60 5.94 1.59 -19.75
CA GLY A 60 4.66 2.18 -19.32
C GLY A 60 4.32 1.95 -17.84
N ALA A 61 5.29 1.59 -17.00
CA ALA A 61 5.06 1.53 -15.57
C ALA A 61 4.74 2.93 -15.02
N SER A 62 3.68 3.05 -14.23
CA SER A 62 3.31 4.31 -13.59
C SER A 62 4.13 4.56 -12.33
N CYS A 63 4.58 5.79 -12.09
CA CYS A 63 5.30 6.16 -10.87
C CYS A 63 4.42 6.98 -9.93
N SER A 64 4.53 6.76 -8.62
CA SER A 64 3.98 7.68 -7.62
C SER A 64 4.66 9.05 -7.66
N ASP A 65 3.97 10.12 -7.25
CA ASP A 65 4.50 11.49 -7.32
C ASP A 65 5.79 11.68 -6.52
N THR A 66 5.86 11.07 -5.33
CA THR A 66 7.06 11.10 -4.49
C THR A 66 8.23 10.36 -5.14
N ALA A 67 7.99 9.21 -5.78
CA ALA A 67 9.03 8.46 -6.48
C ALA A 67 9.52 9.21 -7.72
N TRP A 68 8.61 9.79 -8.49
CA TRP A 68 8.93 10.67 -9.61
C TRP A 68 9.85 11.81 -9.19
N ASN A 69 9.50 12.53 -8.12
CA ASN A 69 10.32 13.62 -7.59
C ASN A 69 11.69 13.15 -7.08
N LEU A 70 11.80 11.93 -6.54
CA LEU A 70 13.08 11.33 -6.17
C LEU A 70 13.95 11.05 -7.41
N PHE A 71 13.35 10.53 -8.48
CA PHE A 71 14.05 10.24 -9.74
C PHE A 71 14.52 11.51 -10.45
N LEU A 72 13.72 12.58 -10.42
CA LEU A 72 14.13 13.90 -10.91
C LEU A 72 15.34 14.45 -10.15
N LYS A 73 15.34 14.36 -8.81
CA LYS A 73 16.46 14.82 -7.97
C LYS A 73 17.76 14.07 -8.26
N LYS A 74 17.65 12.79 -8.63
CA LYS A 74 18.77 11.93 -8.99
C LYS A 74 19.22 12.07 -10.45
N GLY A 75 18.46 12.76 -11.30
CA GLY A 75 18.75 12.88 -12.74
C GLY A 75 18.46 11.62 -13.55
N ILE A 76 17.67 10.67 -13.02
CA ILE A 76 17.31 9.42 -13.73
C ILE A 76 16.27 9.70 -14.83
N VAL A 77 15.39 10.66 -14.57
CA VAL A 77 14.30 11.07 -15.45
C VAL A 77 14.32 12.60 -15.56
N SER A 78 13.96 13.14 -16.72
CA SER A 78 13.76 14.57 -16.95
C SER A 78 12.27 14.92 -16.95
N GLY A 79 11.91 16.06 -16.36
CA GLY A 79 10.53 16.55 -16.36
C GLY A 79 10.19 17.41 -15.14
N ASN A 80 8.92 17.83 -15.07
CA ASN A 80 8.45 18.71 -14.02
C ASN A 80 8.15 17.93 -12.73
N LYS A 81 8.42 18.59 -11.59
CA LYS A 81 8.08 18.06 -10.27
C LYS A 81 6.56 17.95 -10.13
N ARG A 82 6.09 16.84 -9.58
CA ARG A 82 4.66 16.59 -9.32
C ARG A 82 4.31 17.02 -7.89
N LYS A 83 3.17 17.70 -7.71
CA LYS A 83 2.69 18.13 -6.39
C LYS A 83 2.17 16.92 -5.61
N VAL A 84 2.80 16.62 -4.48
CA VAL A 84 2.36 15.52 -3.60
C VAL A 84 1.22 16.04 -2.71
N LYS A 85 0.04 15.44 -2.81
CA LYS A 85 -1.09 15.72 -1.91
C LYS A 85 -0.97 14.81 -0.69
N ILE A 86 -0.60 15.37 0.46
CA ILE A 86 -0.56 14.64 1.72
C ILE A 86 -1.91 14.87 2.41
N PRO A 87 -2.81 13.87 2.50
CA PRO A 87 -4.01 14.04 3.29
C PRO A 87 -3.61 14.19 4.76
N SER A 88 -3.91 15.34 5.35
CA SER A 88 -3.82 15.51 6.79
C SER A 88 -4.88 14.63 7.46
N LYS A 89 -4.57 14.10 8.64
CA LYS A 89 -5.43 13.19 9.42
C LYS A 89 -6.74 13.84 9.94
N LYS A 90 -7.20 14.95 9.34
CA LYS A 90 -8.42 15.67 9.70
C LYS A 90 -9.48 15.71 8.59
N SER A 91 -9.23 15.11 7.43
CA SER A 91 -10.15 15.19 6.27
C SER A 91 -10.79 13.84 5.87
N GLN A 92 -10.72 12.81 6.72
CA GLN A 92 -11.31 11.49 6.41
C GLN A 92 -12.61 11.16 7.17
N GLU A 93 -13.15 12.05 8.00
CA GLU A 93 -14.44 11.83 8.69
C GLU A 93 -15.67 12.43 7.97
N GLU A 94 -15.51 13.35 7.00
CA GLU A 94 -16.67 14.05 6.37
C GLU A 94 -17.19 13.43 5.05
N LYS A 95 -16.72 12.23 4.65
CA LYS A 95 -17.27 11.54 3.45
C LYS A 95 -18.13 10.30 3.75
N SER A 96 -18.54 10.12 5.01
CA SER A 96 -19.43 9.03 5.43
C SER A 96 -20.73 9.54 6.06
N THR A 97 -21.42 10.51 5.45
CA THR A 97 -22.82 10.80 5.80
C THR A 97 -23.58 11.38 4.61
N GLY A 98 -24.59 10.63 4.15
CA GLY A 98 -25.49 10.97 3.03
C GLY A 98 -26.35 9.75 2.64
N ALA A 99 -27.29 9.38 3.54
CA ALA A 99 -28.29 8.29 3.48
C ALA A 99 -29.42 8.57 2.43
N PRO A 100 -30.50 7.75 2.21
CA PRO A 100 -31.28 6.84 3.11
C PRO A 100 -31.67 5.44 2.53
N LYS A 101 -31.76 4.37 3.35
CA LYS A 101 -32.92 3.71 4.04
C LYS A 101 -34.11 3.20 3.18
N THR A 102 -34.44 1.90 3.28
CA THR A 102 -35.76 1.25 3.57
C THR A 102 -35.49 -0.28 3.69
N GLU A 103 -35.47 -0.87 4.90
CA GLU A 103 -36.51 -1.77 5.50
C GLU A 103 -36.71 -3.09 4.71
N VAL A 104 -36.54 -4.30 5.28
CA VAL A 104 -37.49 -5.00 6.18
C VAL A 104 -36.78 -6.02 7.11
N SER A 105 -37.38 -6.19 8.29
CA SER A 105 -37.25 -7.22 9.35
C SER A 105 -37.21 -8.69 8.85
N GLU A 106 -36.62 -9.67 9.54
CA GLU A 106 -37.11 -10.34 10.76
C GLU A 106 -36.05 -11.35 11.28
N THR A 107 -35.94 -11.47 12.61
CA THR A 107 -35.80 -12.67 13.48
C THR A 107 -34.86 -13.83 13.03
N VAL A 108 -33.88 -14.33 13.79
CA VAL A 108 -34.02 -15.26 14.96
C VAL A 108 -32.63 -15.47 15.63
N THR A 109 -32.58 -15.38 16.96
CA THR A 109 -31.56 -15.96 17.88
C THR A 109 -32.04 -17.31 18.44
N PRO A 110 -31.25 -18.09 19.20
CA PRO A 110 -29.92 -18.67 18.99
C PRO A 110 -29.96 -20.22 19.18
N LYS A 111 -28.91 -20.97 18.79
CA LYS A 111 -28.76 -22.38 19.24
C LYS A 111 -27.29 -22.79 19.39
N VAL A 112 -26.81 -22.77 20.63
CA VAL A 112 -25.65 -23.54 21.10
C VAL A 112 -26.24 -24.76 21.79
N GLU A 113 -26.05 -25.95 21.22
CA GLU A 113 -26.45 -27.22 21.82
C GLU A 113 -25.18 -28.04 22.07
N ALA A 114 -24.90 -28.25 23.35
CA ALA A 114 -24.00 -29.26 23.87
C ALA A 114 -24.72 -30.61 23.85
N SER A 115 -24.02 -31.68 23.46
CA SER A 115 -24.45 -33.06 23.70
C SER A 115 -23.23 -33.90 24.06
N GLU A 116 -23.10 -34.12 25.36
CA GLU A 116 -22.30 -35.14 26.03
C GLU A 116 -23.21 -36.36 26.27
N THR A 117 -22.78 -37.56 25.91
CA THR A 117 -23.05 -38.88 26.56
C THR A 117 -22.72 -40.02 25.59
N GLU A 118 -22.33 -41.25 25.95
CA GLU A 118 -21.61 -41.85 27.08
C GLU A 118 -21.55 -43.38 26.75
N LYS A 119 -20.39 -44.02 26.97
CA LYS A 119 -20.19 -45.46 27.33
C LYS A 119 -20.54 -46.59 26.31
N PRO A 120 -20.11 -47.86 26.54
CA PRO A 120 -19.48 -48.45 27.74
C PRO A 120 -18.23 -49.36 27.56
N LYS A 121 -17.45 -49.43 28.65
CA LYS A 121 -16.97 -50.62 29.41
C LYS A 121 -16.53 -51.91 28.68
N ALA A 122 -15.25 -52.25 28.85
CA ALA A 122 -14.75 -53.57 29.29
C ALA A 122 -13.40 -53.38 29.98
#